data_AF-A0A1H4EIY5-F1
#
_entry.id   AF-A0A1H4EIY5-F1
#
_cell.length_a   1.000
_cell.length_b   1.000
_cell.length_c   1.000
_cell.angle_alpha   90.00
_cell.angle_beta   90.00
_cell.angle_gamma   90.00
#
_symmetry.space_group_name_H-M   'P 1'
#
loop_
_entity.id
_entity.type
_entity.pdbx_description
1 polymer ?
#
loop_
_entity_poly.entity_id
_entity_poly.type
_entity_poly.pdbx_seq_one_letter_code
_entity_poly.pdbx_strand_id
1 'polypeptide(L)'
;MKDQQDFQSVMDQLNQAKRAVERAQEERSGFTEAQQQVKQAEEMLNEATHNPALFRGIGNHDMQRATDLLRLIEETNQANNR
;
A
#
# COMPACT_ATOMS: atom_id res chain seq x y z
N MET A 1 -19.56 18.59 3.56
CA MET A 1 -18.74 18.30 2.36
C MET A 1 -18.10 16.95 2.61
N LYS A 2 -18.24 15.97 1.71
CA LYS A 2 -17.46 14.73 1.83
C LYS A 2 -16.02 15.10 1.47
N ASP A 3 -15.11 14.98 2.42
CA ASP A 3 -13.69 15.21 2.17
C ASP A 3 -13.23 14.19 1.14
N GLN A 4 -12.87 14.68 -0.04
CA GLN A 4 -12.37 13.86 -1.14
C GLN A 4 -10.89 13.59 -0.85
N GLN A 5 -10.52 12.32 -0.73
CA GLN A 5 -9.14 11.91 -0.47
C GLN A 5 -8.30 12.08 -1.74
N ASP A 6 -7.00 12.31 -1.58
CA ASP A 6 -6.07 12.33 -2.71
C ASP A 6 -5.55 10.92 -2.96
N PHE A 7 -5.53 10.47 -4.21
CA PHE A 7 -4.90 9.19 -4.56
C PHE A 7 -3.41 9.17 -4.21
N GLN A 8 -2.77 10.35 -4.13
CA GLN A 8 -1.40 10.46 -3.64
C GLN A 8 -1.23 9.84 -2.24
N SER A 9 -2.25 9.93 -1.38
CA SER A 9 -2.20 9.31 -0.05
C SER A 9 -2.15 7.79 -0.10
N VAL A 10 -2.79 7.15 -1.10
CA VAL A 10 -2.69 5.69 -1.32
C VAL A 10 -1.27 5.32 -1.74
N MET A 11 -0.67 6.10 -2.65
CA MET A 11 0.70 5.88 -3.10
C MET A 11 1.72 6.10 -1.98
N ASP A 12 1.53 7.10 -1.13
CA ASP A 12 2.38 7.35 0.03
C ASP A 12 2.32 6.18 1.03
N GLN A 13 1.12 5.66 1.27
CA GLN A 13 0.92 4.51 2.16
C GLN A 13 1.60 3.23 1.60
N LEU A 14 1.48 2.98 0.29
CA LEU A 14 2.18 1.87 -0.36
C LEU A 14 3.70 2.01 -0.26
N ASN A 15 4.24 3.22 -0.42
CA ASN A 15 5.67 3.46 -0.25
C ASN A 15 6.14 3.27 1.20
N GLN A 16 5.33 3.63 2.18
CA GLN A 16 5.61 3.34 3.60
C GLN A 16 5.63 1.84 3.87
N ALA A 17 4.64 1.11 3.35
CA ALA A 17 4.59 -0.35 3.46
C ALA A 17 5.81 -1.02 2.82
N LYS A 18 6.21 -0.59 1.62
CA LYS A 18 7.44 -1.06 0.97
C LYS A 18 8.66 -0.87 1.86
N ARG A 19 8.88 0.34 2.38
CA ARG A 19 10.03 0.62 3.26
C ARG A 19 10.01 -0.21 4.54
N ALA A 20 8.83 -0.41 5.14
CA ALA A 20 8.71 -1.23 6.33
C ALA A 20 9.05 -2.70 6.06
N VAL A 21 8.60 -3.25 4.93
CA VAL A 21 8.93 -4.61 4.50
C VAL A 21 10.42 -4.76 4.17
N GLU A 22 11.02 -3.78 3.50
CA GLU A 22 12.46 -3.75 3.21
C GLU A 22 13.29 -3.75 4.52
N ARG A 23 12.92 -2.91 5.49
CA ARG A 23 13.56 -2.92 6.83
C ARG A 23 13.40 -4.27 7.53
N ALA A 24 12.22 -4.87 7.44
CA ALA A 24 11.96 -6.19 8.03
C ALA A 24 12.82 -7.30 7.40
N GLN A 25 13.21 -7.17 6.11
CA GLN A 25 14.17 -8.07 5.47
C GLN A 25 15.58 -7.92 6.04
N GLU A 26 16.04 -6.68 6.19
CA GLU A 26 17.41 -6.38 6.57
C GLU A 26 17.68 -6.71 8.03
N GLU A 27 16.79 -6.27 8.93
CA GLU A 27 17.03 -6.32 10.37
C GLU A 27 16.38 -7.53 11.07
N ARG A 28 15.56 -8.32 10.36
CA ARG A 28 14.69 -9.38 10.92
C ARG A 28 13.84 -8.91 12.12
N SER A 29 13.70 -7.61 12.27
CA SER A 29 12.90 -6.92 13.29
C SER A 29 11.91 -5.99 12.58
N GLY A 30 10.83 -5.58 13.23
CA GLY A 30 9.82 -4.74 12.58
C GLY A 30 8.85 -5.48 11.64
N PHE A 31 8.82 -6.81 11.67
CA PHE A 31 7.86 -7.61 10.89
C PHE A 31 6.39 -7.26 11.18
N THR A 32 6.05 -7.03 12.46
CA THR A 32 4.69 -6.60 12.85
C THR A 32 4.34 -5.22 12.30
N GLU A 33 5.29 -4.29 12.29
CA GLU A 33 5.11 -2.97 11.67
C GLU A 33 4.90 -3.11 10.16
N ALA A 34 5.74 -3.91 9.50
CA ALA A 34 5.61 -4.20 8.08
C ALA A 34 4.22 -4.76 7.75
N GLN A 35 3.77 -5.79 8.48
CA GLN A 35 2.42 -6.36 8.29
C GLN A 35 1.30 -5.33 8.47
N GLN A 36 1.39 -4.46 9.48
CA GLN A 36 0.40 -3.41 9.69
C GLN A 36 0.37 -2.42 8.52
N GLN A 37 1.54 -2.00 8.05
CA GLN A 37 1.67 -1.06 6.93
C GLN A 37 1.16 -1.67 5.61
N VAL A 38 1.45 -2.96 5.36
CA VAL A 38 0.90 -3.69 4.19
C VAL A 38 -0.62 -3.72 4.24
N LYS A 39 -1.20 -4.10 5.38
CA LYS A 39 -2.66 -4.18 5.54
C LYS A 39 -3.33 -2.82 5.35
N GLN A 40 -2.74 -1.76 5.89
CA GLN A 40 -3.26 -0.41 5.73
C GLN A 40 -3.21 0.06 4.27
N ALA A 41 -2.14 -0.29 3.54
CA ALA A 41 -2.03 0.01 2.12
C ALA A 41 -3.05 -0.78 1.29
N GLU A 42 -3.30 -2.05 1.62
CA GLU A 42 -4.33 -2.89 1.02
C GLU A 42 -5.73 -2.29 1.21
N GLU A 43 -6.08 -1.90 2.43
CA GLU A 43 -7.38 -1.30 2.75
C GLU A 43 -7.61 0.02 1.97
N MET A 44 -6.62 0.90 1.94
CA MET A 44 -6.71 2.16 1.20
C MET A 44 -6.82 1.95 -0.32
N LEU A 45 -6.07 1.00 -0.88
CA LEU A 45 -6.16 0.69 -2.30
C LEU A 45 -7.49 0.02 -2.66
N ASN A 46 -8.00 -0.84 -1.77
CA ASN A 46 -9.30 -1.46 -1.92
C ASN A 46 -10.41 -0.40 -1.93
N GLU A 47 -10.35 0.57 -1.01
CA GLU A 47 -11.29 1.69 -0.98
C GLU A 47 -11.22 2.53 -2.27
N ALA A 48 -10.01 2.81 -2.77
CA ALA A 48 -9.81 3.53 -4.02
C ALA A 48 -10.33 2.76 -5.25
N THR A 49 -10.23 1.44 -5.24
CA THR A 49 -10.76 0.57 -6.32
C THR A 49 -12.28 0.60 -6.35
N HIS A 50 -12.93 0.45 -5.19
CA HIS A 50 -14.38 0.30 -5.10
C HIS A 50 -15.11 1.64 -5.13
N ASN A 51 -14.47 2.69 -4.63
CA ASN A 51 -15.05 4.03 -4.54
C ASN A 51 -14.15 5.09 -5.20
N PRO A 52 -13.82 4.98 -6.50
CA PRO A 52 -12.91 5.90 -7.16
C PRO A 52 -13.41 7.36 -7.13
N ALA A 53 -14.71 7.60 -6.99
CA ALA A 53 -15.29 8.94 -6.84
C ALA A 53 -14.87 9.66 -5.53
N LEU A 54 -14.44 8.91 -4.51
CA LEU A 54 -13.91 9.46 -3.26
C LEU A 54 -12.48 9.96 -3.41
N PHE A 55 -11.78 9.53 -4.45
CA PHE A 55 -10.38 9.84 -4.68
C PHE A 55 -10.21 10.77 -5.87
N ARG A 56 -9.49 11.87 -5.69
CA ARG A 56 -9.10 12.74 -6.81
C ARG A 56 -7.79 12.25 -7.41
N GLY A 57 -7.62 12.51 -8.70
CA GLY A 57 -6.34 12.28 -9.38
C GLY A 57 -6.04 10.82 -9.74
N ILE A 58 -7.01 9.89 -9.62
CA ILE A 58 -6.82 8.51 -10.08
C ILE A 58 -6.78 8.47 -11.61
N GLY A 59 -5.60 8.26 -12.19
CA GLY A 59 -5.46 7.76 -13.54
C GLY A 59 -5.57 6.23 -13.59
N ASN A 60 -6.04 5.67 -14.72
CA ASN A 60 -6.06 4.22 -14.94
C ASN A 60 -4.66 3.59 -14.75
N HIS A 61 -3.60 4.30 -15.12
CA HIS A 61 -2.22 3.86 -14.94
C HIS A 61 -1.76 3.91 -13.48
N ASP A 62 -2.26 4.87 -12.70
CA ASP A 62 -1.88 5.02 -11.30
C ASP A 62 -2.47 3.88 -10.47
N MET A 63 -3.70 3.47 -10.80
CA MET A 63 -4.36 2.35 -10.15
C MET A 63 -3.66 1.01 -10.42
N GLN A 64 -3.26 0.78 -11.69
CA GLN A 64 -2.48 -0.41 -12.06
C GLN A 64 -1.14 -0.43 -11.33
N ARG A 65 -0.41 0.70 -11.34
CA ARG A 65 0.86 0.83 -10.63
C ARG A 65 0.71 0.55 -9.12
N ALA A 66 -0.34 1.08 -8.50
CA ALA A 66 -0.60 0.87 -7.08
C ALA A 66 -0.89 -0.61 -6.76
N THR A 67 -1.64 -1.28 -7.63
CA THR A 67 -1.95 -2.71 -7.52
C THR A 67 -0.70 -3.58 -7.67
N ASP A 68 0.12 -3.30 -8.69
CA ASP A 68 1.37 -4.02 -8.92
C ASP A 68 2.36 -3.82 -7.75
N LEU A 69 2.41 -2.60 -7.20
CA LEU A 69 3.23 -2.30 -6.04
C LEU A 69 2.75 -3.04 -4.79
N LEU A 70 1.45 -3.05 -4.51
CA LEU A 70 0.89 -3.80 -3.38
C LEU A 70 1.26 -5.28 -3.48
N ARG A 71 1.07 -5.87 -4.66
CA ARG A 71 1.42 -7.27 -4.92
C ARG A 71 2.90 -7.56 -4.63
N LEU A 72 3.80 -6.70 -5.10
CA LEU A 72 5.24 -6.85 -4.83
C LEU A 72 5.54 -6.80 -3.32
N ILE A 73 4.90 -5.87 -2.61
CA ILE A 73 5.06 -5.71 -1.16
C ILE A 73 4.57 -6.97 -0.42
N GLU A 74 3.42 -7.52 -0.80
CA GLU A 74 2.85 -8.74 -0.22
C GLU A 74 3.73 -9.96 -0.47
N GLU A 75 4.19 -10.15 -1.71
CA GLU A 75 5.09 -11.26 -2.07
C GLU A 75 6.39 -11.19 -1.26
N THR A 76 6.94 -9.99 -1.10
CA THR A 76 8.15 -9.73 -0.30
C THR A 76 7.89 -9.98 1.18
N ASN A 77 6.78 -9.48 1.74
CA ASN A 77 6.43 -9.66 3.14
C ASN A 77 6.16 -11.13 3.50
N GLN A 78 5.54 -11.89 2.59
CA GLN A 78 5.35 -13.34 2.75
C GLN A 78 6.66 -14.10 2.71
N ALA A 79 7.61 -13.72 1.85
CA ALA A 79 8.93 -14.33 1.80
C ALA A 79 9.71 -14.12 3.12
N ASN A 80 9.48 -13.00 3.80
CA ASN A 80 10.13 -12.67 5.08
C ASN A 80 9.55 -13.44 6.27
N ASN A 81 8.33 -13.94 6.15
CA ASN A 81 7.62 -14.68 7.20
C ASN A 81 7.81 -16.20 7.10
N ARG A 82 8.75 -16.67 6.28
CA ARG A 82 9.11 -18.08 6.12
C ARG A 82 10.38 -18.41 6.90
#